data_AF-A0A8T6VIL7-F1
#
_entry.id   AF-A0A8T6VIL7-F1
#
_cell.length_a   1.000
_cell.length_b   1.000
_cell.length_c   1.000
_cell.angle_alpha   90.00
_cell.angle_beta   90.00
_cell.angle_gamma   90.00
#
_symmetry.space_group_name_H-M   'P 1'
#
loop_
_entity.id
_entity.type
_entity.pdbx_description
1 polymer ?
#
loop_
_entity_poly.entity_id
_entity_poly.type
_entity_poly.pdbx_seq_one_letter_code
_entity_poly.pdbx_strand_id
1 'polypeptide(L)' 'TLRDNDIFCRCENMVQHVLDSKRKDVCPFEKLVDSISNPEEAYEKLKSLAAERMLV' A
#
# COMPACT_ATOMS: atom_id res chain seq x y z
N THR A 1 -6.96 -9.14 -5.39
CA THR A 1 -5.49 -9.18 -5.22
C THR A 1 -4.81 -9.43 -6.56
N LEU A 2 -3.47 -9.34 -6.68
CA LEU A 2 -2.76 -9.60 -7.95
C LEU A 2 -3.10 -10.98 -8.55
N ARG A 3 -3.18 -12.02 -7.70
CA ARG A 3 -3.56 -13.38 -8.11
C ARG A 3 -5.00 -13.45 -8.61
N ASP A 4 -5.95 -12.80 -7.93
CA ASP A 4 -7.36 -12.81 -8.34
C ASP A 4 -7.62 -12.07 -9.66
N ASN A 5 -6.64 -11.30 -10.14
CA ASN A 5 -6.71 -10.56 -11.41
C ASN A 5 -5.78 -11.16 -12.48
N ASP A 6 -5.30 -12.41 -12.27
CA ASP A 6 -4.36 -13.10 -13.17
C ASP A 6 -3.08 -12.31 -13.50
N ILE A 7 -2.64 -11.45 -12.56
CA ILE A 7 -1.42 -10.66 -12.72
C ILE A 7 -0.24 -11.49 -12.21
N PHE A 8 0.64 -11.87 -13.15
CA PHE A 8 1.86 -12.60 -12.82
C PHE A 8 2.79 -11.76 -11.92
N CYS A 9 3.13 -12.30 -10.75
CA CYS A 9 4.12 -11.72 -9.86
C CYS A 9 5.13 -12.79 -9.39
N ARG A 10 6.39 -12.39 -9.25
CA ARG A 10 7.43 -13.18 -8.58
C ARG A 10 7.94 -12.39 -7.39
N CYS A 11 7.99 -13.03 -6.24
CA CYS A 11 8.45 -12.46 -4.99
C CYS A 11 9.46 -13.44 -4.38
N GLU A 12 10.60 -12.96 -3.90
CA GLU A 12 11.56 -13.80 -3.16
C GLU A 12 11.07 -14.07 -1.75
N ASN A 13 10.58 -13.04 -1.06
CA ASN A 13 10.05 -13.12 0.30
C ASN A 13 8.67 -12.47 0.35
N MET A 14 7.67 -13.24 0.74
CA MET A 14 6.35 -12.70 1.09
C MET A 14 6.31 -12.36 2.56
N VAL A 15 5.93 -11.13 2.87
CA VAL A 15 5.68 -10.66 4.24
C VAL A 15 4.20 -10.39 4.43
N GLN A 16 3.68 -10.57 5.65
CA GLN A 16 2.30 -10.20 5.97
C GLN A 16 2.11 -8.68 5.88
N HIS A 17 3.11 -7.91 6.33
CA HIS A 17 3.09 -6.45 6.33
C HIS A 17 4.44 -5.86 5.95
N VAL A 18 4.43 -4.75 5.22
CA VAL A 18 5.57 -3.86 5.04
C VAL A 18 5.76 -3.07 6.33
N LEU A 19 6.99 -3.01 6.83
CA LEU A 19 7.31 -2.28 8.05
C LEU A 19 7.54 -0.79 7.79
N ASP A 20 7.39 0.02 8.83
CA ASP A 20 7.77 1.42 8.84
C ASP A 20 9.30 1.61 8.74
N SER A 21 9.73 2.86 8.56
CA SER A 21 11.16 3.21 8.44
C SER A 21 11.97 2.88 9.68
N LYS A 22 11.33 2.73 10.85
CA LYS A 22 11.98 2.35 12.11
C LYS A 22 11.96 0.84 12.36
N ARG A 23 11.32 0.06 11.48
CA ARG A 23 11.06 -1.38 11.63
C ARG A 23 10.37 -1.75 12.95
N LYS A 24 9.48 -0.88 13.44
CA LYS A 24 8.78 -1.06 14.72
C LYS A 24 7.29 -1.36 14.56
N ASP A 25 6.72 -0.99 13.43
CA ASP A 25 5.28 -1.09 13.19
C ASP A 25 5.01 -1.27 11.69
N VAL A 26 3.75 -1.47 11.29
CA VAL A 26 3.33 -1.52 9.89
C VAL A 26 3.48 -0.14 9.24
N CYS A 27 3.89 -0.16 7.97
CA CYS A 27 4.07 1.00 7.13
C CYS A 27 2.82 1.91 7.16
N PRO A 28 2.96 3.22 7.39
CA PRO A 28 1.82 4.14 7.42
C PRO A 28 0.97 4.13 6.14
N PHE A 29 1.60 3.90 4.98
CA PHE A 29 0.90 3.82 3.71
C PHE A 29 0.07 2.54 3.60
N GLU A 30 0.58 1.42 4.12
CA GLU A 30 -0.16 0.16 4.15
C GLU A 30 -1.34 0.26 5.12
N LYS A 31 -1.12 0.80 6.34
CA LYS A 31 -2.20 1.06 7.31
C LYS A 31 -3.31 1.94 6.74
N LEU A 32 -2.95 2.95 5.94
CA LEU A 32 -3.90 3.91 5.37
C LEU A 32 -4.93 3.23 4.46
N VAL A 33 -4.53 2.18 3.75
CA VAL A 33 -5.36 1.49 2.76
C VAL A 33 -5.80 0.08 3.18
N ASP A 34 -5.43 -0.35 4.39
CA ASP A 34 -5.67 -1.72 4.89
C ASP A 34 -7.16 -2.11 4.89
N SER A 35 -8.06 -1.14 5.11
CA SER A 35 -9.51 -1.36 5.07
C SER A 35 -10.13 -1.24 3.67
N ILE A 36 -9.36 -0.86 2.65
CA ILE A 36 -9.85 -0.58 1.29
C ILE A 36 -9.64 -1.82 0.41
N SER A 37 -10.74 -2.46 0.01
CA SER A 37 -10.68 -3.65 -0.85
C SER A 37 -10.60 -3.32 -2.34
N ASN A 38 -11.02 -2.13 -2.75
CA ASN A 38 -10.99 -1.68 -4.14
C ASN A 38 -9.61 -1.06 -4.49
N PRO A 39 -8.85 -1.61 -5.46
CA PRO A 39 -7.52 -1.10 -5.80
C PRO A 39 -7.50 0.34 -6.35
N GLU A 40 -8.55 0.75 -7.08
CA GLU A 40 -8.67 2.11 -7.64
C GLU A 40 -8.90 3.13 -6.53
N GLU A 41 -9.77 2.82 -5.58
CA GLU A 41 -10.02 3.65 -4.40
C GLU A 41 -8.75 3.79 -3.53
N ALA A 42 -8.04 2.68 -3.31
CA ALA A 42 -6.77 2.70 -2.56
C ALA A 42 -5.71 3.56 -3.26
N TYR A 43 -5.63 3.48 -4.59
CA TYR A 43 -4.69 4.28 -5.39
C TYR A 43 -5.00 5.78 -5.30
N GLU A 44 -6.26 6.19 -5.50
CA GLU A 44 -6.63 7.61 -5.41
C GLU A 44 -6.42 8.16 -3.98
N LYS A 45 -6.65 7.35 -2.94
CA LYS A 45 -6.33 7.73 -1.55
C LYS A 45 -4.84 8.02 -1.35
N LEU A 46 -3.97 7.14 -1.83
CA LEU A 46 -2.51 7.31 -1.75
C LEU A 46 -2.04 8.52 -2.56
N LYS A 47 -2.62 8.73 -3.74
CA LYS A 47 -2.31 9.85 -4.63
C LYS A 47 -2.72 11.20 -4.03
N SER A 48 -3.88 11.29 -3.39
CA SER A 48 -4.31 12.49 -2.65
C SER A 48 -3.30 12.86 -1.58
N LEU A 49 -2.86 11.87 -0.78
CA LEU A 49 -1.88 12.08 0.28
C LEU A 49 -0.52 12.56 -0.27
N ALA A 50 -0.10 12.06 -1.42
CA ALA A 50 1.13 12.52 -2.07
C ALA A 50 0.99 13.97 -2.59
N ALA A 51 -0.16 14.33 -3.16
CA ALA A 51 -0.45 15.67 -3.65
C ALA A 51 -0.55 16.70 -2.51
N GLU A 52 -1.20 16.35 -1.39
CA GLU A 52 -1.32 17.17 -0.19
C GLU A 52 0.06 17.50 0.43
N ARG A 53 1.02 16.57 0.30
CA ARG A 53 2.40 16.75 0.78
C ARG A 53 3.30 17.55 -0.16
N MET A 54 2.88 17.84 -1.39
CA MET A 54 3.60 18.73 -2.31
C MET A 54 3.27 20.23 -2.11
N LEU A 55 2.40 20.56 -1.16
CA LEU A 55 1.98 21.94 -0.84
C LEU A 55 2.63 22.52 0.44
N VAL A 56 3.71 21.91 0.95
CA VAL A 56 4.41 22.34 2.18
C VAL A 56 5.86 22.68 1.90
#